data_AF-A0A086CGA3-F1
#
_entry.id   AF-A0A086CGA3-F1
#
_cell.length_a   1.000
_cell.length_b   1.000
_cell.length_c   1.000
_cell.angle_alpha   90.00
_cell.angle_beta   90.00
_cell.angle_gamma   90.00
#
_symmetry.space_group_name_H-M   'P 1'
#
loop_
_entity.id
_entity.type
_entity.pdbx_description
1 polymer ?
#
loop_
_entity_poly.entity_id
_entity_poly.type
_entity_poly.pdbx_seq_one_letter_code
_entity_poly.pdbx_strand_id
1 'polypeptide(L)'
;MQAIHSSSQKLIYIYEYLDKYCYNNSLYYVLIESFRMSRKCQLTGKKANNGFAVSHSHRRTKKLQEVNLQWKRIWWAEGNRWIKLRLSTKAIKTLEKKGLHLMAKEAGINLNKL
;
A
#
# COMPACT_ATOMS: atom_id res chain seq x y z
N MET A 1 52.38 -37.15 -9.56
CA MET A 1 51.55 -36.83 -8.38
C MET A 1 50.73 -35.60 -8.74
N GLN A 2 49.44 -35.79 -9.10
CA GLN A 2 48.26 -35.45 -8.27
C GLN A 2 48.15 -33.91 -8.04
N ALA A 3 47.04 -33.18 -8.21
CA ALA A 3 45.64 -33.53 -8.38
C ALA A 3 44.80 -32.22 -8.52
N ILE A 4 43.75 -32.26 -9.35
CA ILE A 4 42.36 -31.83 -9.06
C ILE A 4 41.95 -30.33 -9.10
N HIS A 5 40.83 -30.14 -9.82
CA HIS A 5 39.88 -29.03 -9.94
C HIS A 5 39.34 -28.43 -8.62
N SER A 6 39.04 -27.12 -8.68
CA SER A 6 37.96 -26.40 -7.97
C SER A 6 38.15 -25.94 -6.50
N SER A 7 37.50 -24.79 -6.21
CA SER A 7 36.92 -24.42 -4.91
C SER A 7 37.76 -23.63 -3.90
N SER A 8 38.16 -22.38 -4.22
CA SER A 8 38.50 -21.42 -3.15
C SER A 8 38.19 -19.94 -3.46
N GLN A 9 37.23 -19.66 -4.34
CA GLN A 9 36.45 -18.40 -4.28
C GLN A 9 35.43 -18.41 -3.12
N LYS A 10 35.51 -19.41 -2.22
CA LYS A 10 34.62 -19.62 -1.06
C LYS A 10 35.03 -18.90 0.23
N LEU A 11 36.18 -18.21 0.27
CA LEU A 11 36.66 -17.56 1.51
C LEU A 11 36.46 -16.04 1.56
N ILE A 12 35.82 -15.44 0.55
CA ILE A 12 35.31 -14.06 0.61
C ILE A 12 33.89 -14.04 1.21
N TYR A 13 33.21 -15.18 1.30
CA TYR A 13 31.79 -15.31 1.68
C TYR A 13 31.49 -15.41 3.19
N ILE A 14 32.40 -15.00 4.08
CA ILE A 14 32.14 -15.04 5.53
C ILE A 14 32.17 -13.64 6.19
N TYR A 15 32.67 -12.60 5.50
CA TYR A 15 32.74 -11.24 6.06
C TYR A 15 31.59 -10.29 5.67
N GLU A 16 30.57 -10.76 4.95
CA GLU A 16 29.36 -9.95 4.63
C GLU A 16 28.08 -10.39 5.36
N TYR A 17 28.17 -11.32 6.31
CA TYR A 17 27.00 -11.80 7.03
C TYR A 17 27.10 -11.51 8.53
N LEU A 18 26.41 -10.44 8.93
CA LEU A 18 25.88 -10.13 10.27
C LEU A 18 26.86 -9.63 11.34
N ASP A 19 26.90 -8.30 11.48
CA ASP A 19 26.69 -7.56 12.75
C ASP A 19 26.57 -6.06 12.38
N LYS A 20 25.37 -5.47 12.17
CA LYS A 20 24.49 -4.92 13.23
C LYS A 20 25.32 -4.57 14.48
N TYR A 21 25.50 -3.33 14.91
CA TYR A 21 24.49 -2.37 15.35
C TYR A 21 25.21 -1.04 15.59
N CYS A 22 24.87 0.04 14.88
CA CYS A 22 24.77 1.39 15.46
C CYS A 22 24.39 2.46 14.41
N TYR A 23 23.19 3.02 14.60
CA TYR A 23 22.81 4.41 14.33
C TYR A 23 23.22 5.06 13.01
N ASN A 24 22.47 4.73 11.95
CA ASN A 24 21.96 5.76 11.03
C ASN A 24 20.49 5.47 10.72
N ASN A 25 19.69 5.49 11.78
CA ASN A 25 18.28 5.14 11.77
C ASN A 25 17.38 6.37 11.54
N SER A 26 17.68 7.14 10.48
CA SER A 26 16.80 8.23 10.01
C SER A 26 16.05 7.82 8.72
N LEU A 27 16.68 7.02 7.86
CA LEU A 27 16.07 6.56 6.60
C LEU A 27 15.08 5.39 6.74
N TYR A 28 15.11 4.66 7.86
CA TYR A 28 14.14 3.60 8.14
C TYR A 28 12.81 4.14 8.73
N TYR A 29 12.80 5.35 9.29
CA TYR A 29 11.56 5.97 9.79
C TYR A 29 10.68 6.50 8.65
N VAL A 30 11.25 6.96 7.54
CA VAL A 30 10.49 7.45 6.36
C VAL A 30 9.77 6.30 5.63
N LEU A 31 10.33 5.08 5.65
CA LEU A 31 9.71 3.90 5.02
C LEU A 31 8.59 3.28 5.87
N ILE A 32 8.59 3.48 7.19
CA ILE A 32 7.56 2.94 8.09
C ILE A 32 6.34 3.87 8.18
N GLU A 33 6.48 5.17 7.91
CA GLU A 33 5.33 6.09 7.87
C GLU A 33 4.35 5.83 6.71
N SER A 34 4.82 5.19 5.63
CA SER A 34 4.01 4.96 4.41
C SER A 34 3.03 3.78 4.51
N PHE A 35 3.20 2.88 5.49
CA PHE A 35 2.43 1.63 5.60
C PHE A 35 1.51 1.55 6.82
N ARG A 36 1.27 2.66 7.52
CA ARG A 36 0.06 2.75 8.33
C ARG A 36 -1.10 2.87 7.34
N MET A 37 -1.80 1.76 7.07
CA MET A 37 -3.00 1.70 6.22
C MET A 37 -4.09 2.58 6.81
N SER A 38 -3.93 3.89 6.61
CA SER A 38 -4.93 4.90 6.86
C SER A 38 -6.21 4.47 6.15
N ARG A 39 -7.38 4.72 6.77
CA ARG A 39 -8.69 4.37 6.20
C ARG A 39 -9.00 5.31 5.03
N LYS A 40 -8.23 5.17 3.94
CA LYS A 40 -8.29 5.95 2.72
C LYS A 40 -8.55 5.02 1.54
N CYS A 41 -9.36 5.50 0.60
CA CYS A 41 -9.53 4.80 -0.68
C CYS A 41 -8.23 4.90 -1.49
N GLN A 42 -7.71 3.78 -2.00
CA GLN A 42 -6.45 3.79 -2.75
C GLN A 42 -6.54 4.63 -4.03
N LEU A 43 -7.59 4.46 -4.84
CA LEU A 43 -7.75 5.20 -6.11
C LEU A 43 -8.17 6.66 -5.89
N THR A 44 -9.27 6.90 -5.18
CA THR A 44 -9.86 8.26 -5.09
C THR A 44 -9.36 9.08 -3.92
N GLY A 45 -8.57 8.49 -3.03
CA GLY A 45 -8.04 9.18 -1.86
C GLY A 45 -9.05 9.66 -0.82
N LYS A 46 -10.32 9.23 -0.91
CA LYS A 46 -11.35 9.61 0.06
C LYS A 46 -10.98 9.18 1.47
N LYS A 47 -11.08 10.11 2.41
CA LYS A 47 -10.81 9.95 3.84
C LYS A 47 -12.08 10.16 4.67
N ALA A 48 -12.03 9.76 5.94
CA ALA A 48 -13.11 10.00 6.88
C ALA A 48 -13.43 11.51 6.99
N ASN A 49 -14.71 11.81 7.20
CA ASN A 49 -15.18 13.17 7.42
C ASN A 49 -15.40 13.43 8.91
N ASN A 50 -15.07 14.63 9.39
CA ASN A 50 -15.41 15.05 10.75
C ASN A 50 -16.87 15.48 10.77
N GLY A 51 -17.69 14.82 11.59
CA GLY A 51 -19.10 15.12 11.73
C GLY A 51 -19.55 15.15 13.19
N PHE A 52 -20.86 15.27 13.36
CA PHE A 52 -21.51 15.19 14.67
C PHE A 52 -22.65 14.19 14.62
N ALA A 53 -22.89 13.49 15.74
CA ALA A 53 -24.19 12.90 16.01
C ALA A 53 -24.99 13.91 16.85
N VAL A 54 -26.21 14.21 16.40
CA VAL A 54 -27.12 15.18 17.03
C VAL A 54 -28.27 14.39 17.65
N SER A 55 -28.49 14.57 18.96
CA SER A 55 -29.65 13.98 19.64
C SER A 55 -30.95 14.74 19.34
N HIS A 56 -32.09 14.17 19.73
CA HIS A 56 -33.38 14.85 19.66
C HIS A 56 -33.37 16.21 20.40
N SER A 57 -32.70 16.26 21.57
CA SER A 57 -32.44 17.47 22.34
C SER A 57 -31.32 18.38 21.78
N HIS A 58 -30.90 18.17 20.53
CA HIS A 58 -29.85 18.94 19.84
C HIS A 58 -28.46 18.91 20.50
N ARG A 59 -28.19 17.94 21.37
CA ARG A 59 -26.85 17.73 21.92
C ARG A 59 -25.93 17.17 20.83
N ARG A 60 -24.83 17.88 20.55
CA ARG A 60 -23.86 17.50 19.51
C ARG A 60 -22.70 16.74 20.11
N THR A 61 -22.45 15.54 19.61
CA THR A 61 -21.29 14.71 19.98
C THR A 61 -20.39 14.52 18.75
N LYS A 62 -19.07 14.72 18.92
CA LYS A 62 -18.12 14.57 17.81
C LYS A 62 -18.08 13.12 17.35
N LYS A 63 -18.18 12.89 16.03
CA LYS A 63 -18.12 11.56 15.42
C LYS A 63 -17.37 11.61 14.10
N LEU A 64 -16.49 10.65 13.88
CA LEU A 64 -15.88 10.42 12.56
C LEU A 64 -16.84 9.62 11.67
N GLN A 65 -17.13 10.17 10.49
CA GLN A 65 -17.88 9.50 9.44
C GLN A 65 -16.91 8.76 8.53
N GLU A 66 -16.80 7.46 8.75
CA GLU A 66 -15.90 6.59 8.00
C GLU A 66 -16.33 6.42 6.54
N VAL A 67 -15.35 6.24 5.66
CA VAL A 67 -15.60 5.87 4.27
C VAL A 67 -16.00 4.40 4.21
N ASN A 68 -17.04 4.08 3.43
CA ASN A 68 -17.42 2.70 3.12
C ASN A 68 -16.36 2.06 2.18
N LEU A 69 -15.30 1.53 2.78
CA LEU A 69 -14.17 0.88 2.13
C LEU A 69 -14.37 -0.63 2.12
N GLN A 70 -14.16 -1.23 0.95
CA GLN A 70 -14.31 -2.67 0.71
C GLN A 70 -13.07 -3.21 0.00
N TRP A 71 -12.69 -4.45 0.28
CA TRP A 71 -11.66 -5.15 -0.48
C TRP A 71 -12.30 -5.74 -1.74
N LYS A 72 -11.81 -5.36 -2.91
CA LYS A 72 -12.32 -5.85 -4.19
C LYS A 72 -11.16 -6.27 -5.10
N ARG A 73 -11.34 -7.39 -5.79
CA ARG A 73 -10.47 -7.84 -6.88
C ARG A 73 -10.97 -7.23 -8.19
N ILE A 74 -10.08 -6.59 -8.93
CA ILE A 74 -10.36 -5.98 -10.23
C ILE A 74 -9.44 -6.58 -11.27
N TRP A 75 -9.97 -6.87 -12.45
CA TRP A 75 -9.19 -7.36 -13.58
C TRP A 75 -8.41 -6.21 -14.22
N TRP A 76 -7.11 -6.41 -14.44
CA TRP A 76 -6.27 -5.48 -15.18
C TRP A 76 -5.83 -6.13 -16.49
N ALA A 77 -6.33 -5.57 -17.60
CA ALA A 77 -6.16 -6.14 -18.94
C ALA A 77 -4.71 -6.05 -19.46
N GLU A 78 -3.96 -5.00 -19.15
CA GLU A 78 -2.59 -4.85 -19.66
C GLU A 78 -1.61 -5.81 -19.00
N GLY A 79 -1.82 -6.12 -17.71
CA GLY A 79 -0.99 -7.07 -16.96
C GLY A 79 -1.58 -8.47 -16.82
N ASN A 80 -2.69 -8.77 -17.52
CA ASN A 80 -3.41 -10.04 -17.50
C ASN A 80 -3.57 -10.67 -16.10
N ARG A 81 -3.95 -9.88 -15.10
CA ARG A 81 -4.06 -10.36 -13.72
C ARG A 81 -5.12 -9.64 -12.91
N TRP A 82 -5.46 -10.25 -11.77
CA TRP A 82 -6.33 -9.65 -10.77
C TRP A 82 -5.53 -8.82 -9.76
N ILE A 83 -5.98 -7.60 -9.50
CA ILE A 83 -5.40 -6.71 -8.48
C ILE A 83 -6.38 -6.60 -7.32
N LYS A 84 -5.90 -6.79 -6.09
CA LYS A 84 -6.71 -6.62 -4.87
C LYS A 84 -6.53 -5.21 -4.33
N LEU A 85 -7.59 -4.40 -4.37
CA LEU A 85 -7.57 -3.02 -3.88
C LEU A 85 -8.59 -2.80 -2.77
N ARG A 86 -8.27 -1.88 -1.87
CA ARG A 86 -9.19 -1.33 -0.86
C ARG A 86 -9.84 -0.07 -1.41
N LEU A 87 -11.10 -0.21 -1.83
CA LEU A 87 -11.81 0.83 -2.58
C LEU A 87 -13.07 1.29 -1.86
N SER A 88 -13.39 2.57 -2.05
CA SER A 88 -14.72 3.07 -1.68
C SER A 88 -15.77 2.59 -2.66
N THR A 89 -17.01 2.40 -2.21
CA THR A 89 -18.13 2.01 -3.10
C THR A 89 -18.35 2.98 -4.25
N LYS A 90 -18.14 4.28 -4.02
CA LYS A 90 -18.18 5.28 -5.10
C LYS A 90 -17.05 5.08 -6.13
N ALA A 91 -15.85 4.69 -5.68
CA ALA A 91 -14.75 4.40 -6.60
C ALA A 91 -15.03 3.17 -7.46
N ILE A 92 -15.70 2.14 -6.92
CA ILE A 92 -16.14 0.96 -7.70
C ILE A 92 -17.07 1.39 -8.83
N LYS A 93 -18.09 2.21 -8.51
CA LYS A 93 -19.01 2.75 -9.53
C LYS A 93 -18.30 3.61 -10.59
N THR A 94 -17.29 4.39 -10.20
CA THR A 94 -16.50 5.20 -11.15
C THR A 94 -15.60 4.32 -12.01
N LEU A 95 -15.07 3.23 -11.46
CA LEU A 95 -14.20 2.29 -12.17
C LEU A 95 -14.94 1.64 -13.35
N GLU A 96 -16.21 1.29 -13.17
CA GLU A 96 -17.07 0.76 -14.24
C GLU A 96 -17.27 1.77 -15.39
N LYS A 97 -17.19 3.08 -15.12
CA LYS A 97 -17.42 4.14 -16.12
C LYS A 97 -16.14 4.64 -16.80
N LYS A 98 -15.08 4.88 -16.02
CA LYS A 98 -13.82 5.49 -16.49
C LYS A 98 -12.75 4.45 -16.83
N GLY A 99 -12.84 3.24 -16.28
CA GLY A 99 -11.79 2.23 -16.33
C GLY A 99 -10.70 2.40 -15.28
N LEU A 100 -9.91 1.32 -15.08
CA LEU A 100 -8.86 1.25 -14.07
C LEU A 100 -7.64 2.11 -14.42
N HIS A 101 -7.20 2.11 -15.69
CA HIS A 101 -5.97 2.78 -16.13
C HIS A 101 -6.02 4.29 -15.89
N LEU A 102 -7.11 4.95 -16.31
CA LEU A 102 -7.29 6.39 -16.11
C LEU A 102 -7.30 6.77 -14.62
N MET A 103 -8.05 6.01 -13.81
CA MET A 103 -8.14 6.23 -12.37
C MET A 103 -6.80 6.00 -11.66
N ALA A 104 -6.01 5.02 -12.09
CA ALA A 104 -4.68 4.76 -11.53
C ALA A 104 -3.69 5.89 -11.89
N LYS A 105 -3.78 6.42 -13.11
CA LYS A 105 -3.00 7.57 -13.57
C LYS A 105 -3.35 8.84 -12.79
N GLU A 106 -4.64 9.13 -12.61
CA GLU A 106 -5.12 10.25 -11.77
C GLU A 106 -4.59 10.15 -10.32
N ALA A 107 -4.50 8.92 -9.80
CA ALA A 107 -4.05 8.65 -8.44
C ALA A 107 -2.52 8.54 -8.28
N GLY A 108 -1.75 8.51 -9.38
CA GLY A 108 -0.30 8.32 -9.36
C GLY A 108 0.15 6.94 -8.84
N ILE A 109 -0.67 5.90 -9.03
CA ILE A 109 -0.40 4.57 -8.49
C ILE A 109 0.26 3.67 -9.54
N ASN A 110 1.35 3.02 -9.14
CA ASN A 110 2.00 1.99 -9.95
C ASN A 110 1.29 0.64 -9.80
N LEU A 111 0.51 0.24 -10.80
CA LEU A 111 -0.26 -1.01 -10.77
C LEU A 111 0.64 -2.25 -10.62
N ASN A 112 1.84 -2.27 -11.22
CA ASN A 112 2.78 -3.39 -11.16
C ASN A 112 3.25 -3.79 -9.75
N LYS A 113 3.18 -2.88 -8.78
CA LYS A 113 3.68 -3.11 -7.42
C LYS A 113 2.58 -3.55 -6.43
N LEU A 114 1.35 -3.76 -6.92
CA LEU A 114 0.13 -4.11 -6.17
C LEU A 114 -0.31 -5.54 -6.43
#